data_AF-A0A2E5PJQ2-F1
#
_entry.id   AF-A0A2E5PJQ2-F1
#
_cell.length_a   1.000
_cell.length_b   1.000
_cell.length_c   1.000
_cell.angle_alpha   90.00
_cell.angle_beta   90.00
_cell.angle_gamma   90.00
#
_symmetry.space_group_name_H-M   'P 1'
#
loop_
_entity.id
_entity.type
_entity.pdbx_description
1 polymer ?
#
loop_
_entity_poly.entity_id
_entity_poly.type
_entity_poly.pdbx_seq_one_letter_code
_entity_poly.pdbx_strand_id
1 'polypeptide(L)'
;MPPRFSLLLAKTDEEAEVKFIASELVAHRKSLAYTGRDLSQQVTANLVGSPDTVFEKIAHLKSIGVDHCCALMIPADSVAEMNEQIEWFAQDVMTRI
;
A
#
# COMPACT_ATOMS: atom_id res chain seq x y z
N MET A 1 -0.23 12.90 -13.95
CA MET A 1 0.59 11.69 -13.74
C MET A 1 -0.25 10.72 -12.92
N PRO A 2 -0.40 9.47 -13.35
CA PRO A 2 -1.17 8.46 -12.63
C PRO A 2 -0.62 8.24 -11.21
N PRO A 3 -1.49 7.92 -10.24
CA PRO A 3 -1.10 7.80 -8.85
C PRO A 3 -0.09 6.65 -8.64
N ARG A 4 0.79 6.85 -7.66
CA ARG A 4 1.79 5.88 -7.21
C ARG A 4 1.51 5.57 -5.75
N PHE A 5 1.34 4.29 -5.43
CA PHE A 5 1.00 3.86 -4.09
C PHE A 5 2.05 2.89 -3.56
N SER A 6 2.12 2.79 -2.25
CA SER A 6 2.63 1.59 -1.59
C SER A 6 1.50 0.60 -1.40
N LEU A 7 1.85 -0.69 -1.42
CA LEU A 7 0.94 -1.79 -1.16
C LEU A 7 1.51 -2.63 -0.02
N LEU A 8 0.71 -2.84 1.03
CA LEU A 8 1.01 -3.82 2.06
C LEU A 8 -0.29 -4.41 2.61
N LEU A 9 -0.42 -5.73 2.49
CA LEU A 9 -1.51 -6.52 3.01
C LEU A 9 -1.12 -7.21 4.31
N ALA A 10 -2.05 -7.23 5.25
CA ALA A 10 -2.00 -8.10 6.42
C ALA A 10 -3.40 -8.65 6.72
N LYS A 11 -3.54 -9.50 7.74
CA LYS A 11 -4.85 -10.10 8.05
C LYS A 11 -5.81 -9.07 8.63
N THR A 12 -5.30 -8.09 9.36
CA THR A 12 -6.07 -6.96 9.91
C THR A 12 -5.43 -5.64 9.54
N ASP A 13 -6.21 -4.57 9.63
CA ASP A 13 -5.74 -3.22 9.32
C ASP A 13 -4.64 -2.76 10.28
N GLU A 14 -4.76 -3.11 11.56
CA GLU A 14 -3.76 -2.79 12.58
C GLU A 14 -2.42 -3.49 12.32
N GLU A 15 -2.46 -4.76 11.92
CA GLU A 15 -1.25 -5.50 11.56
C GLU A 15 -0.57 -4.87 10.34
N ALA A 16 -1.35 -4.47 9.33
CA ALA A 16 -0.83 -3.82 8.14
C ALA A 16 -0.20 -2.46 8.47
N GLU A 17 -0.86 -1.66 9.31
CA GLU A 17 -0.34 -0.37 9.77
C GLU A 17 0.99 -0.55 10.51
N VAL A 18 1.06 -1.47 11.48
CA VAL A 18 2.27 -1.73 12.26
C VAL A 18 3.43 -2.14 11.34
N LYS A 19 3.19 -3.10 10.44
CA LYS A 19 4.23 -3.56 9.49
C LYS A 19 4.66 -2.45 8.54
N PHE A 20 3.72 -1.69 8.00
CA PHE A 20 4.01 -0.61 7.07
C PHE A 20 4.84 0.49 7.72
N ILE A 21 4.47 0.93 8.92
CA ILE A 21 5.21 1.97 9.67
C ILE A 21 6.63 1.50 10.04
N ALA A 22 6.80 0.21 10.34
CA ALA A 22 8.08 -0.39 10.67
C ALA A 22 9.00 -0.59 9.46
N SER A 23 8.46 -0.58 8.23
CA SER A 23 9.21 -0.88 7.01
C SER A 23 10.37 0.09 6.74
N GLU A 24 11.42 -0.42 6.09
CA GLU A 24 12.53 0.39 5.60
C GLU A 24 12.07 1.49 4.62
N LEU A 25 10.96 1.26 3.90
CA LEU A 25 10.37 2.25 3.01
C LEU A 25 9.90 3.49 3.79
N VAL A 26 9.21 3.30 4.93
CA VAL A 26 8.78 4.40 5.78
C VAL A 26 9.98 5.05 6.46
N ALA A 27 10.98 4.27 6.88
CA ALA A 27 12.24 4.80 7.42
C ALA A 27 12.97 5.69 6.39
N HIS A 28 13.05 5.25 5.13
CA HIS A 28 13.63 6.03 4.03
C HIS A 28 12.84 7.31 3.74
N ARG A 29 11.50 7.26 3.78
CA ARG A 29 10.68 8.47 3.61
C ARG A 29 10.85 9.45 4.76
N LYS A 30 10.98 8.95 6.00
CA LYS A 30 11.27 9.76 7.19
C LYS A 30 12.64 10.44 7.07
N SER A 31 13.66 9.75 6.56
CA SER A 31 14.96 10.39 6.33
C SER A 31 14.90 11.51 5.30
N LEU A 32 13.94 11.46 4.36
CA LEU A 32 13.64 12.50 3.38
C LEU A 32 12.63 13.56 3.85
N ALA A 33 12.15 13.52 5.11
CA ALA A 33 11.10 14.43 5.59
C ALA A 33 11.50 15.92 5.50
N TYR A 34 12.79 16.24 5.54
CA TYR A 34 13.32 17.59 5.34
C TYR A 34 12.98 18.19 3.96
N THR A 35 12.50 17.39 3.02
CA THR A 35 12.04 17.83 1.68
C THR A 35 10.60 18.38 1.69
N GLY A 36 9.94 18.45 2.85
CA GLY A 36 8.59 19.03 2.99
C GLY A 36 7.45 18.05 2.70
N ARG A 37 7.72 16.74 2.68
CA ARG A 37 6.66 15.72 2.57
C ARG A 37 5.96 15.53 3.92
N ASP A 38 4.64 15.66 3.95
CA ASP A 38 3.83 15.24 5.08
C ASP A 38 3.74 13.71 5.12
N LEU A 39 4.19 13.15 6.24
CA LEU A 39 4.27 11.71 6.48
C LEU A 39 3.13 11.19 7.36
N SER A 40 2.26 12.07 7.87
CA SER A 40 1.19 11.73 8.81
C SER A 40 0.08 10.88 8.18
N GLN A 41 -0.14 11.01 6.87
CA GLN A 41 -1.20 10.31 6.15
C GLN A 41 -0.71 9.11 5.33
N GLN A 42 0.51 8.62 5.57
CA GLN A 42 1.09 7.60 4.70
C GLN A 42 0.33 6.27 4.71
N VAL A 43 -0.30 5.87 5.81
CA VAL A 43 -1.10 4.64 5.86
C VAL A 43 -2.42 4.85 5.09
N THR A 44 -3.11 5.96 5.36
CA THR A 44 -4.39 6.31 4.74
C THR A 44 -4.27 6.53 3.23
N ALA A 45 -3.22 7.22 2.80
CA ALA A 45 -2.99 7.60 1.41
C ALA A 45 -2.37 6.49 0.54
N ASN A 46 -2.12 5.29 1.10
CA ASN A 46 -1.58 4.13 0.39
C ASN A 46 -2.52 2.92 0.49
N LEU A 47 -2.25 1.89 -0.32
CA LEU A 47 -2.97 0.62 -0.32
C LEU A 47 -2.46 -0.28 0.81
N VAL A 48 -2.68 0.18 2.04
CA VAL A 48 -2.27 -0.52 3.27
C VAL A 48 -3.52 -0.95 4.03
N GLY A 49 -3.60 -2.22 4.43
CA GLY A 49 -4.72 -2.75 5.21
C GLY A 49 -4.94 -4.24 4.99
N SER A 50 -6.09 -4.73 5.44
CA SER A 50 -6.64 -6.02 5.06
C SER A 50 -7.02 -6.06 3.57
N PRO A 51 -7.22 -7.26 2.97
CA PRO A 51 -7.71 -7.36 1.60
C PRO A 51 -9.02 -6.60 1.36
N ASP A 52 -9.93 -6.61 2.32
CA ASP A 52 -11.20 -5.88 2.24
C ASP A 52 -10.99 -4.37 2.23
N THR A 53 -10.19 -3.85 3.16
CA THR A 53 -9.87 -2.42 3.23
C THR A 53 -9.15 -1.94 1.95
N VAL A 54 -8.20 -2.74 1.43
CA VAL A 54 -7.51 -2.39 0.17
C VAL A 54 -8.47 -2.44 -1.03
N PHE A 55 -9.37 -3.42 -1.09
CA PHE A 55 -10.42 -3.47 -2.11
C PHE A 55 -11.30 -2.21 -2.06
N GLU A 56 -11.77 -1.81 -0.88
CA GLU A 56 -12.60 -0.61 -0.72
C GLU A 56 -11.87 0.66 -1.15
N LYS A 57 -10.58 0.79 -0.82
CA LYS A 57 -9.74 1.90 -1.30
C LYS A 57 -9.68 1.95 -2.82
N ILE A 58 -9.47 0.80 -3.50
CA ILE A 58 -9.43 0.76 -4.96
C ILE A 58 -10.82 1.03 -5.56
N ALA A 59 -11.88 0.49 -4.98
CA ALA A 59 -13.26 0.77 -5.41
C ALA A 59 -13.59 2.27 -5.29
N HIS A 60 -13.13 2.92 -4.21
CA HIS A 60 -13.27 4.36 -4.05
C HIS A 60 -12.49 5.12 -5.14
N LEU A 61 -11.23 4.78 -5.39
CA LEU A 61 -10.43 5.37 -6.47
C LEU A 61 -11.14 5.25 -7.84
N LYS A 62 -11.68 4.08 -8.13
CA LYS A 62 -12.46 3.82 -9.35
C LYS A 62 -13.70 4.73 -9.43
N SER A 63 -14.43 4.90 -8.31
CA SER A 63 -15.62 5.75 -8.25
C SER A 63 -15.37 7.23 -8.49
N ILE A 64 -14.15 7.71 -8.20
CA ILE A 64 -13.74 9.10 -8.48
C ILE A 64 -13.04 9.26 -9.84
N GLY A 65 -13.06 8.21 -10.67
CA GLY A 65 -12.55 8.26 -12.05
C GLY A 65 -11.08 7.90 -12.23
N VAL A 66 -10.41 7.31 -11.21
CA VAL A 66 -9.08 6.72 -11.39
C VAL A 66 -9.23 5.36 -12.08
N ASP A 67 -8.65 5.24 -13.27
CA ASP A 67 -8.73 4.03 -14.11
C ASP A 67 -7.46 3.17 -14.03
N HIS A 68 -6.30 3.74 -13.67
CA HIS A 68 -5.03 3.01 -13.51
C HIS A 68 -4.09 3.63 -12.47
N CYS A 69 -3.19 2.80 -11.95
CA CYS A 69 -2.06 3.19 -11.10
C CYS A 69 -0.76 2.73 -11.78
N CYS A 70 0.31 3.54 -11.71
CA CYS A 70 1.54 3.26 -12.48
C CYS A 70 2.72 2.70 -11.69
N ALA A 71 2.66 2.70 -10.36
CA ALA A 71 3.70 2.08 -9.55
C ALA A 71 3.15 1.64 -8.19
N LEU A 72 3.50 0.42 -7.80
CA LEU A 72 3.28 -0.13 -6.47
C LEU A 72 4.63 -0.40 -5.82
N MET A 73 4.90 0.25 -4.68
CA MET A 73 6.03 -0.09 -3.81
C MET A 73 5.56 -1.08 -2.77
N ILE A 74 6.12 -2.29 -2.78
CA ILE A 74 5.83 -3.34 -1.80
C ILE A 74 6.97 -3.32 -0.77
N PRO A 75 6.73 -2.83 0.46
CA PRO A 75 7.72 -2.89 1.52
C PRO A 75 7.77 -4.33 2.05
N ALA A 76 8.81 -5.05 1.68
CA ALA A 76 9.08 -6.42 2.11
C ALA A 76 10.58 -6.56 2.41
N ASP A 77 10.92 -7.36 3.41
CA ASP A 77 12.31 -7.58 3.84
C ASP A 77 13.01 -8.66 3.00
N SER A 78 12.27 -9.35 2.14
CA SER A 78 12.79 -10.36 1.23
C SER A 78 11.99 -10.47 -0.07
N VAL A 79 12.59 -11.09 -1.10
CA VAL A 79 11.90 -11.41 -2.36
C VAL A 79 10.75 -12.39 -2.14
N ALA A 80 10.87 -13.32 -1.19
CA ALA A 80 9.82 -14.27 -0.87
C ALA A 80 8.58 -13.54 -0.33
N GLU A 81 8.75 -12.67 0.67
CA GLU A 81 7.67 -11.86 1.22
C GLU A 81 7.07 -10.92 0.16
N MET A 82 7.90 -10.33 -0.70
CA MET A 82 7.40 -9.52 -1.81
C MET A 82 6.50 -10.34 -2.75
N ASN A 83 6.91 -11.56 -3.10
CA ASN A 83 6.12 -12.45 -3.96
C ASN A 83 4.82 -12.89 -3.28
N GLU A 84 4.86 -13.19 -1.99
CA GLU A 84 3.66 -13.49 -1.20
C GLU A 84 2.67 -12.32 -1.21
N GLN A 85 3.15 -11.08 -1.04
CA GLN A 85 2.31 -9.88 -1.12
C GLN A 85 1.69 -9.70 -2.51
N ILE A 86 2.46 -9.95 -3.58
CA ILE A 86 1.97 -9.87 -4.97
C ILE A 86 0.89 -10.93 -5.20
N GLU A 87 1.16 -12.18 -4.83
CA GLU A 87 0.22 -13.29 -5.01
C GLU A 87 -1.06 -13.04 -4.21
N TRP A 88 -0.93 -12.64 -2.96
CA TRP A 88 -2.06 -12.36 -2.09
C TRP A 88 -2.92 -11.22 -2.63
N PHE A 89 -2.29 -10.13 -3.08
CA PHE A 89 -3.01 -9.03 -3.73
C PHE A 89 -3.72 -9.48 -5.01
N ALA A 90 -3.07 -10.30 -5.83
CA ALA A 90 -3.65 -10.83 -7.06
C ALA A 90 -4.88 -11.71 -6.78
N GLN A 91 -4.81 -12.56 -5.75
CA GLN A 91 -5.86 -13.54 -5.45
C GLN A 91 -7.03 -12.94 -4.67
N ASP A 92 -6.78 -12.13 -3.65
CA ASP A 92 -7.81 -11.72 -2.68
C ASP A 92 -8.35 -10.32 -2.90
N VAL A 93 -7.66 -9.50 -3.71
CA VAL A 93 -8.10 -8.14 -4.06
C VAL A 93 -8.44 -8.04 -5.54
N MET A 94 -7.50 -8.36 -6.43
CA MET A 94 -7.66 -8.10 -7.86
C MET A 94 -8.77 -8.95 -8.53
N THR A 95 -9.07 -10.13 -7.99
CA THR A 95 -10.19 -10.97 -8.46
C THR A 95 -11.58 -10.33 -8.22
N ARG A 96 -11.65 -9.26 -7.43
CA ARG A 96 -12.91 -8.58 -7.04
C ARG A 96 -13.12 -7.24 -7.77
N ILE A 97 -12.14 -6.76 -8.54
CA ILE A 97 -12.10 -5.40 -9.14
C ILE A 97 -12.89 -5.29 -10.46
#